data_AF-A0A0D5LTE8-F1
#
_entry.id   AF-A0A0D5LTE8-F1
#
_cell.length_a   1.000
_cell.length_b   1.000
_cell.length_c   1.000
_cell.angle_alpha   90.00
_cell.angle_beta   90.00
_cell.angle_gamma   90.00
#
_symmetry.space_group_name_H-M   'P 1'
#
loop_
_entity.id
_entity.type
_entity.pdbx_description
1 polymer ?
#
loop_
_entity_poly.entity_id
_entity_poly.type
_entity_poly.pdbx_seq_one_letter_code
_entity_poly.pdbx_strand_id
1 'polypeptide(L)'
;MSGTASIRDDDVVSVGRRLPRLAAVEPREGRKLFVRFDDGREKTVDLAPALESRRFYKPLREDDALFRSFRINEYCNAIEWNDELDFSAMWLEALPPAEFTNDDFRSAMEQLDQTLDGMARALELSRRQVAYYAKDRPIPRHVGLAVRYLLEHRHSA
;
A
#
# COMPACT_ATOMS: atom_id res chain seq x y z
N MET A 1 -18.29 24.81 40.14
CA MET A 1 -18.45 23.36 39.96
C MET A 1 -17.65 22.95 38.73
N SER A 2 -16.41 22.48 38.91
CA SER A 2 -15.57 22.00 37.81
C SER A 2 -15.24 20.54 38.09
N GLY A 3 -15.81 19.64 37.30
CA GLY A 3 -15.44 18.23 37.28
C GLY A 3 -14.34 18.04 36.26
N THR A 4 -13.07 18.07 36.70
CA THR A 4 -11.95 17.59 35.91
C THR A 4 -11.97 16.07 35.97
N ALA A 5 -12.76 15.43 35.12
CA ALA A 5 -12.68 13.99 34.93
C ALA A 5 -11.42 13.70 34.13
N SER A 6 -10.30 13.49 34.83
CA SER A 6 -9.10 12.91 34.26
C SER A 6 -9.39 11.44 34.02
N ILE A 7 -9.80 11.09 32.80
CA ILE A 7 -9.82 9.70 32.35
C ILE A 7 -8.37 9.21 32.42
N ARG A 8 -8.14 8.13 33.16
CA ARG A 8 -6.83 7.48 33.24
C ARG A 8 -6.65 6.67 31.95
N ASP A 9 -5.44 6.67 31.39
CA ASP A 9 -5.12 5.92 30.16
C ASP A 9 -5.48 4.42 30.27
N ASP A 10 -5.58 3.89 31.49
CA ASP A 10 -5.95 2.50 31.78
C ASP A 10 -7.43 2.15 31.53
N ASP A 11 -8.31 3.14 31.30
CA ASP A 11 -9.75 2.91 31.04
C ASP A 11 -10.07 2.73 29.53
N VAL A 12 -9.06 2.82 28.65
CA VAL A 12 -9.26 2.67 27.20
C VAL A 12 -9.05 1.22 26.79
N VAL A 13 -10.14 0.46 26.69
CA VAL A 13 -10.12 -0.86 26.03
C VAL A 13 -9.94 -0.66 24.53
N SER A 14 -8.70 -0.75 24.05
CA SER A 14 -8.40 -0.75 22.62
C SER A 14 -8.66 -2.15 22.03
N VAL A 15 -9.84 -2.36 21.46
CA VAL A 15 -10.13 -3.57 20.68
C VAL A 15 -9.63 -3.37 19.25
N GLY A 16 -8.66 -4.18 18.82
CA GLY A 16 -8.13 -4.17 17.46
C GLY A 16 -6.77 -3.50 17.31
N ARG A 17 -6.24 -3.54 16.08
CA ARG A 17 -4.95 -2.93 15.74
C ARG A 17 -5.05 -1.41 15.81
N ARG A 18 -4.05 -0.76 16.41
CA ARG A 18 -3.93 0.71 16.46
C ARG A 18 -4.05 1.31 15.05
N LEU A 19 -4.86 2.36 14.92
CA LEU A 19 -4.99 3.09 13.66
C LEU A 19 -3.63 3.66 13.22
N PRO A 20 -3.19 3.44 11.98
CA PRO A 20 -1.89 3.89 11.51
C PRO A 20 -1.81 5.41 11.51
N ARG A 21 -0.62 5.94 11.87
CA ARG A 21 -0.31 7.37 11.74
C ARG A 21 0.86 7.56 10.79
N LEU A 22 0.84 8.67 10.06
CA LEU A 22 1.88 9.06 9.11
C LEU A 22 2.99 9.81 9.86
N ALA A 23 4.22 9.36 9.70
CA ALA A 23 5.40 10.05 10.20
C ALA A 23 6.08 10.89 9.12
N ALA A 24 6.07 10.43 7.86
CA ALA A 24 6.54 11.19 6.72
C ALA A 24 5.86 10.69 5.43
N VAL A 25 5.61 11.60 4.50
CA VAL A 25 5.14 11.26 3.16
C VAL A 25 5.85 12.16 2.16
N GLU A 26 6.42 11.56 1.12
CA GLU A 26 7.17 12.27 0.09
C GLU A 26 6.70 11.88 -1.31
N PRO A 27 6.52 12.85 -2.23
CA PRO A 27 6.15 12.53 -3.59
C PRO A 27 7.29 11.83 -4.32
N ARG A 28 6.91 10.92 -5.23
CA ARG A 28 7.78 10.25 -6.19
C ARG A 28 7.17 10.39 -7.59
N GLU A 29 7.94 10.05 -8.61
CA GLU A 29 7.47 10.12 -10.00
C GLU A 29 6.25 9.23 -10.25
N GLY A 30 5.43 9.60 -11.24
CA GLY A 30 4.28 8.80 -11.65
C GLY A 30 3.15 8.73 -10.63
N ARG A 31 2.91 9.81 -9.86
CA ARG A 31 1.88 9.88 -8.80
C ARG A 31 2.07 8.85 -7.69
N LYS A 32 3.31 8.46 -7.43
CA LYS A 32 3.68 7.59 -6.32
C LYS A 32 3.99 8.41 -5.06
N LEU A 33 3.82 7.80 -3.90
CA LEU A 33 4.22 8.36 -2.62
C LEU A 33 5.11 7.37 -1.88
N PHE A 34 6.24 7.84 -1.37
CA PHE A 34 6.96 7.15 -0.31
C PHE A 34 6.30 7.50 1.03
N VAL A 35 5.85 6.48 1.76
CA VAL A 35 5.08 6.63 3.01
C VAL A 35 5.85 5.96 4.14
N ARG A 36 6.05 6.69 5.23
CA ARG A 36 6.56 6.19 6.51
C ARG A 36 5.51 6.35 7.59
N PHE A 37 5.19 5.26 8.28
CA PHE A 37 4.27 5.23 9.41
C PHE A 37 5.00 5.48 10.74
N ASP A 38 4.25 5.83 11.79
CA ASP A 38 4.81 6.11 13.13
C ASP A 38 5.38 4.88 13.84
N ASP A 39 5.03 3.68 13.38
CA ASP A 39 5.62 2.41 13.84
C ASP A 39 6.85 1.98 13.02
N GLY A 40 7.36 2.87 12.16
CA GLY A 40 8.59 2.67 11.39
C GLY A 40 8.42 1.85 10.10
N ARG A 41 7.23 1.34 9.80
CA ARG A 41 6.99 0.69 8.50
C ARG A 41 7.05 1.72 7.37
N GLU A 42 7.61 1.31 6.26
CA GLU A 42 7.80 2.15 5.08
C GLU A 42 7.38 1.41 3.81
N LYS A 43 6.81 2.13 2.86
CA LYS A 43 6.56 1.62 1.51
C LYS A 43 6.32 2.75 0.52
N THR A 44 6.66 2.49 -0.73
CA THR A 44 6.17 3.31 -1.85
C THR A 44 4.81 2.78 -2.29
N VAL A 45 3.82 3.65 -2.45
CA VAL A 45 2.48 3.32 -2.96
C VAL A 45 2.19 4.09 -4.25
N ASP A 46 1.39 3.50 -5.13
CA ASP A 46 0.99 4.10 -6.41
C ASP A 46 -0.44 4.62 -6.32
N LEU A 47 -0.62 5.95 -6.39
CA LEU A 47 -1.93 6.58 -6.33
C LEU A 47 -2.56 6.73 -7.71
N ALA A 48 -1.83 6.53 -8.81
CA ALA A 48 -2.36 6.74 -10.16
C ALA A 48 -3.69 6.00 -10.40
N PRO A 49 -3.87 4.72 -10.03
CA PRO A 49 -5.15 4.03 -10.19
C PRO A 49 -6.29 4.67 -9.41
N ALA A 50 -6.03 5.17 -8.20
CA ALA A 50 -7.04 5.81 -7.37
C ALA A 50 -7.42 7.18 -7.93
N LEU A 51 -6.45 7.94 -8.44
CA LEU A 51 -6.70 9.22 -9.09
C LEU A 51 -7.50 9.06 -10.39
N GLU A 52 -7.37 7.93 -11.09
CA GLU A 52 -8.19 7.62 -12.28
C GLU A 52 -9.64 7.22 -11.95
N SER A 53 -9.93 6.83 -10.71
CA SER A 53 -11.23 6.27 -10.35
C SER A 53 -12.39 7.27 -10.47
N ARG A 54 -12.14 8.58 -10.31
CA ARG A 54 -13.18 9.62 -10.25
C ARG A 54 -12.71 10.94 -10.86
N ARG A 55 -13.65 11.68 -11.48
CA ARG A 55 -13.34 12.95 -12.17
C ARG A 55 -12.82 14.05 -11.25
N PHE A 56 -13.23 14.09 -9.98
CA PHE A 56 -12.80 15.16 -9.07
C PHE A 56 -11.30 15.13 -8.76
N TYR A 57 -10.64 13.97 -8.91
CA TYR A 57 -9.17 13.84 -8.81
C TYR A 57 -8.43 14.32 -10.07
N LYS A 58 -9.12 14.81 -11.11
CA LYS A 58 -8.48 15.28 -12.36
C LYS A 58 -7.36 16.30 -12.13
N PRO A 59 -7.51 17.33 -11.27
CA PRO A 59 -6.42 18.27 -11.02
C PRO A 59 -5.14 17.58 -10.53
N LEU A 60 -5.27 16.60 -9.63
CA LEU A 60 -4.15 15.83 -9.09
C LEU A 60 -3.49 14.88 -10.10
N ARG A 61 -4.11 14.63 -11.26
CA ARG A 61 -3.55 13.80 -12.36
C ARG A 61 -2.73 14.61 -13.35
N GLU A 62 -3.10 15.87 -13.55
CA GLU A 62 -2.56 16.73 -14.61
C GLU A 62 -1.57 17.78 -14.07
N ASP A 63 -1.73 18.20 -12.82
CA ASP A 63 -0.88 19.20 -12.18
C ASP A 63 0.09 18.54 -11.19
N ASP A 64 1.37 18.56 -11.54
CA ASP A 64 2.46 18.03 -10.71
C ASP A 64 2.74 18.89 -9.48
N ALA A 65 2.61 20.21 -9.60
CA ALA A 65 2.84 21.13 -8.48
C ALA A 65 1.74 20.97 -7.45
N LEU A 66 0.48 20.91 -7.90
CA LEU A 66 -0.65 20.62 -7.03
C LEU A 66 -0.48 19.25 -6.37
N PHE A 67 -0.18 18.18 -7.11
CA PHE A 67 0.02 16.87 -6.48
C PHE A 67 1.13 16.88 -5.43
N ARG A 68 2.21 17.64 -5.62
CA ARG A 68 3.30 17.73 -4.64
C ARG A 68 2.98 18.62 -3.44
N SER A 69 1.88 19.38 -3.47
CA SER A 69 1.53 20.34 -2.43
C SER A 69 0.80 19.73 -1.23
N PHE A 70 0.61 18.41 -1.19
CA PHE A 70 -0.07 17.79 -0.04
C PHE A 70 0.71 18.05 1.24
N ARG A 71 -0.01 18.02 2.36
CA ARG A 71 0.56 17.99 3.70
C ARG A 71 -0.01 16.81 4.47
N ILE A 72 0.74 16.35 5.47
CA ILE A 72 0.17 15.48 6.51
C ILE A 72 -0.72 16.37 7.38
N ASN A 73 -1.96 15.94 7.64
CA ASN A 73 -2.89 16.71 8.46
C ASN A 73 -2.49 16.72 9.96
N GLU A 74 -3.16 17.55 10.76
CA GLU A 74 -2.82 17.75 12.18
C GLU A 74 -2.91 16.48 13.03
N TYR A 75 -3.77 15.52 12.63
CA TYR A 75 -3.96 14.26 13.33
C TYR A 75 -3.03 13.15 12.81
N CYS A 76 -2.15 13.45 11.86
CA CYS A 76 -1.27 12.50 11.21
C CYS A 76 -2.01 11.26 10.65
N ASN A 77 -3.28 11.38 10.30
CA ASN A 77 -4.11 10.26 9.83
C ASN A 77 -4.55 10.39 8.37
N ALA A 78 -4.11 11.44 7.67
CA ALA A 78 -4.30 11.60 6.24
C ALA A 78 -3.20 12.49 5.64
N ILE A 79 -3.02 12.34 4.33
CA ILE A 79 -2.48 13.42 3.51
C ILE A 79 -3.64 14.20 2.92
N GLU A 80 -3.51 15.52 2.81
CA GLU A 80 -4.53 16.41 2.28
C GLU A 80 -3.93 17.45 1.34
N TRP A 81 -4.66 17.78 0.28
CA TRP A 81 -4.37 18.90 -0.61
C TRP A 81 -5.23 20.13 -0.27
N ASN A 82 -6.45 19.88 0.21
CA ASN A 82 -7.43 20.84 0.70
C ASN A 82 -8.51 20.07 1.49
N ASP A 83 -9.55 20.78 1.95
CA ASP A 83 -10.63 20.21 2.77
C ASP A 83 -11.48 19.14 2.04
N GLU A 84 -11.38 19.03 0.71
CA GLU A 84 -12.15 18.09 -0.11
C GLU A 84 -11.32 16.92 -0.66
N LEU A 85 -9.99 17.04 -0.66
CA LEU A 85 -9.07 16.12 -1.30
C LEU A 85 -8.07 15.57 -0.30
N ASP A 86 -8.34 14.35 0.17
CA ASP A 86 -7.49 13.63 1.10
C ASP A 86 -7.34 12.14 0.74
N PHE A 87 -6.31 11.52 1.32
CA PHE A 87 -6.19 10.06 1.42
C PHE A 87 -5.79 9.70 2.85
N SER A 88 -6.62 8.86 3.49
CA SER A 88 -6.36 8.44 4.86
C SER A 88 -5.13 7.53 4.97
N ALA A 89 -4.45 7.61 6.12
CA ALA A 89 -3.33 6.75 6.48
C ALA A 89 -3.72 5.26 6.46
N MET A 90 -4.95 4.94 6.86
CA MET A 90 -5.50 3.59 6.82
C MET A 90 -5.61 3.07 5.39
N TRP A 91 -6.08 3.90 4.47
CA TRP A 91 -6.17 3.53 3.06
C TRP A 91 -4.78 3.41 2.40
N LEU A 92 -3.87 4.36 2.68
CA LEU A 92 -2.48 4.27 2.25
C LEU A 92 -1.79 3.02 2.81
N GLU A 93 -2.09 2.62 4.04
CA GLU A 93 -1.61 1.38 4.65
C GLU A 93 -2.16 0.13 3.97
N ALA A 94 -3.40 0.15 3.48
CA ALA A 94 -4.00 -0.98 2.79
C ALA A 94 -3.46 -1.18 1.36
N LEU A 95 -2.98 -0.11 0.70
CA LEU A 95 -2.41 -0.23 -0.65
C LEU A 95 -1.17 -1.13 -0.65
N PRO A 96 -1.03 -2.07 -1.61
CA PRO A 96 0.20 -2.84 -1.67
C PRO A 96 1.36 -1.95 -2.16
N PRO A 97 2.63 -2.33 -1.91
CA PRO A 97 3.77 -1.60 -2.44
C PRO A 97 3.67 -1.42 -3.97
N ALA A 98 4.08 -0.25 -4.46
CA ALA A 98 4.03 0.11 -5.88
C ALA A 98 4.87 -0.83 -6.74
N GLU A 99 5.97 -1.33 -6.18
CA GLU A 99 6.86 -2.27 -6.82
C GLU A 99 6.60 -3.69 -6.29
N PHE A 100 6.83 -4.66 -7.16
CA PHE A 100 6.80 -6.08 -6.83
C PHE A 100 8.03 -6.70 -7.49
N THR A 101 9.05 -6.94 -6.69
CA THR A 101 10.39 -7.31 -7.13
C THR A 101 10.50 -8.81 -7.39
N ASN A 102 11.58 -9.23 -8.06
CA ASN A 102 11.91 -10.64 -8.22
C ASN A 102 12.11 -11.34 -6.87
N ASP A 103 12.59 -10.62 -5.86
CA ASP A 103 12.75 -11.13 -4.50
C ASP A 103 11.40 -11.35 -3.84
N ASP A 104 10.47 -10.40 -3.98
CA ASP A 104 9.08 -10.57 -3.53
C ASP A 104 8.42 -11.79 -4.17
N PHE A 105 8.69 -12.05 -5.46
CA PHE A 105 8.16 -13.21 -6.17
C PHE A 105 8.75 -14.53 -5.65
N ARG A 106 10.06 -14.58 -5.39
CA ARG A 106 10.70 -15.75 -4.78
C ARG A 106 10.17 -16.02 -3.38
N SER A 107 10.10 -14.99 -2.54
CA SER A 107 9.51 -15.10 -1.20
C SER A 107 8.03 -15.50 -1.24
N ALA A 108 7.27 -15.06 -2.25
CA ALA A 108 5.89 -15.49 -2.43
C ALA A 108 5.80 -16.98 -2.82
N MET A 109 6.68 -17.47 -3.69
CA MET A 109 6.75 -18.89 -4.03
C MET A 109 7.05 -19.74 -2.80
N GLU A 110 8.01 -19.33 -1.97
CA GLU A 110 8.36 -19.98 -0.70
C GLU A 110 7.17 -19.99 0.26
N GLN A 111 6.48 -18.86 0.43
CA GLN A 111 5.31 -18.78 1.30
C GLN A 111 4.13 -19.62 0.81
N LEU A 112 3.95 -19.76 -0.50
CA LEU A 112 2.86 -20.57 -1.06
C LEU A 112 3.21 -22.06 -1.19
N ASP A 113 4.41 -22.47 -0.74
CA ASP A 113 4.98 -23.80 -0.96
C ASP A 113 4.91 -24.25 -2.44
N GLN A 114 5.06 -23.31 -3.37
CA GLN A 114 4.93 -23.56 -4.80
C GLN A 114 6.28 -23.80 -5.47
N THR A 115 6.35 -24.89 -6.25
CA THR A 115 7.42 -25.09 -7.22
C THR A 115 7.22 -24.17 -8.44
N LEU A 116 8.23 -24.09 -9.32
CA LEU A 116 8.08 -23.38 -10.61
C LEU A 116 6.88 -23.90 -11.42
N ASP A 117 6.63 -25.21 -11.37
CA ASP A 117 5.52 -25.86 -12.07
C ASP A 117 4.18 -25.54 -11.42
N GLY A 118 4.10 -25.58 -10.08
CA GLY A 118 2.90 -25.20 -9.33
C GLY A 118 2.50 -23.74 -9.55
N MET A 119 3.46 -22.83 -9.42
CA MET A 119 3.24 -21.40 -9.67
C MET A 119 2.84 -21.14 -11.13
N ALA A 120 3.41 -21.87 -12.10
CA ALA A 120 3.02 -21.76 -13.50
C ALA A 120 1.58 -22.19 -13.76
N ARG A 121 1.10 -23.23 -13.07
CA ARG A 121 -0.32 -23.62 -13.11
C ARG A 121 -1.20 -22.55 -12.46
N ALA A 122 -0.84 -22.06 -11.28
CA ALA A 122 -1.63 -21.08 -10.54
C ALA A 122 -1.79 -19.74 -11.28
N LEU A 123 -0.75 -19.30 -11.99
CA LEU A 123 -0.76 -18.03 -12.74
C LEU A 123 -1.15 -18.18 -14.21
N GLU A 124 -1.44 -19.40 -14.67
CA GLU A 124 -1.68 -19.72 -16.09
C GLU A 124 -0.54 -19.27 -17.03
N LEU A 125 0.71 -19.41 -16.57
CA LEU A 125 1.92 -19.04 -17.31
C LEU A 125 2.72 -20.27 -17.73
N SER A 126 3.68 -20.08 -18.65
CA SER A 126 4.67 -21.12 -18.91
C SER A 126 5.66 -21.23 -17.74
N ARG A 127 6.11 -22.45 -17.44
CA ARG A 127 7.17 -22.71 -16.44
C ARG A 127 8.42 -21.86 -16.68
N ARG A 128 8.79 -21.68 -17.96
CA ARG A 128 9.92 -20.84 -18.36
C ARG A 128 9.72 -19.38 -17.97
N GLN A 129 8.51 -18.84 -18.13
CA GLN A 129 8.21 -17.45 -17.77
C GLN A 129 8.27 -17.24 -16.26
N VAL A 130 7.75 -18.19 -15.47
CA VAL A 130 7.90 -18.19 -14.01
C VAL A 130 9.38 -18.22 -13.60
N ALA A 131 10.20 -19.07 -14.25
CA ALA A 131 11.63 -19.11 -13.98
C ALA A 131 12.35 -17.78 -14.30
N TYR A 132 11.91 -17.06 -15.34
CA TYR A 132 12.44 -15.72 -15.61
C TYR A 132 12.07 -14.70 -14.52
N TYR A 133 10.83 -14.74 -14.01
CA TYR A 133 10.41 -13.88 -12.91
C TYR A 133 11.03 -14.26 -11.56
N ALA A 134 11.31 -15.53 -11.31
CA ALA A 134 12.05 -15.93 -10.12
C ALA A 134 13.53 -15.49 -10.17
N LYS A 135 14.06 -15.16 -11.35
CA LYS A 135 15.45 -14.76 -11.52
C LYS A 135 15.63 -13.24 -11.49
N ASP A 136 15.45 -12.59 -12.64
CA ASP A 136 15.87 -11.20 -12.86
C ASP A 136 14.97 -10.44 -13.85
N ARG A 137 14.01 -11.12 -14.49
CA ARG A 137 13.12 -10.45 -15.45
C ARG A 137 12.11 -9.59 -14.67
N PRO A 138 11.97 -8.29 -14.99
CA PRO A 138 10.99 -7.43 -14.35
C PRO A 138 9.58 -8.04 -14.40
N ILE A 139 8.90 -8.01 -13.26
CA ILE A 139 7.58 -8.61 -13.11
C ILE A 139 6.52 -7.63 -13.60
N PRO A 140 5.71 -8.01 -14.61
CA PRO A 140 4.59 -7.18 -15.03
C PRO A 140 3.61 -6.97 -13.88
N ARG A 141 3.03 -5.77 -13.81
CA ARG A 141 2.10 -5.37 -12.74
C ARG A 141 0.95 -6.35 -12.52
N HIS A 142 0.36 -6.87 -13.60
CA HIS A 142 -0.75 -7.85 -13.49
C HIS A 142 -0.31 -9.18 -12.89
N VAL A 143 0.93 -9.63 -13.15
CA VAL A 143 1.48 -10.84 -12.52
C VAL A 143 1.70 -10.61 -11.03
N GLY A 144 2.28 -9.46 -10.64
CA GLY A 144 2.44 -9.11 -9.23
C GLY A 144 1.12 -9.04 -8.48
N LEU A 145 0.07 -8.48 -9.09
CA LEU A 145 -1.29 -8.48 -8.51
C LEU A 145 -1.85 -9.90 -8.34
N ALA A 146 -1.69 -10.78 -9.33
CA ALA A 146 -2.14 -12.16 -9.22
C ALA A 146 -1.41 -12.93 -8.09
N VAL A 147 -0.10 -12.74 -7.95
CA VAL A 147 0.69 -13.36 -6.87
C VAL A 147 0.24 -12.86 -5.49
N ARG A 148 0.00 -11.55 -5.35
CA ARG A 148 -0.52 -10.96 -4.10
C ARG A 148 -1.89 -11.54 -3.74
N TYR A 149 -2.77 -11.69 -4.73
CA TYR A 149 -4.08 -12.33 -4.53
C TYR A 149 -3.93 -13.76 -4.00
N LEU A 150 -3.03 -14.57 -4.58
CA LEU A 150 -2.77 -15.93 -4.09
C LEU A 150 -2.27 -15.95 -2.63
N LEU A 151 -1.38 -15.02 -2.26
CA LEU A 151 -0.88 -14.89 -0.87
C LEU A 151 -1.99 -14.55 0.12
N GLU A 152 -2.87 -13.61 -0.21
CA GLU A 152 -3.99 -13.20 0.64
C GLU A 152 -4.96 -14.36 0.90
N HIS A 153 -5.20 -15.20 -0.11
CA HIS A 153 -6.19 -16.29 -0.02
C HIS A 153 -5.63 -17.60 0.53
N ARG A 154 -4.31 -17.71 0.75
CA ARG A 154 -3.68 -18.86 1.43
C ARG A 154 -4.28 -19.11 2.83
N HIS A 155 -4.70 -18.05 3.52
CA HIS A 155 -5.23 -18.13 4.89
C HIS A 155 -6.73 -18.46 4.98
N SER A 156 -7.42 -18.57 3.84
CA SER A 156 -8.87 -18.81 3.79
C SER A 156 -9.27 -20.26 3.48
N ALA A 157 -8.29 -21.18 3.44
CA ALA A 157 -8.48 -22.61 3.22
C ALA A 157 -7.90 -23.40 4.41
#